data_AF-W1NK98-F1
#
_entry.id   AF-W1NK98-F1
#
_cell.length_a   1.000
_cell.length_b   1.000
_cell.length_c   1.000
_cell.angle_alpha   90.00
_cell.angle_beta   90.00
_cell.angle_gamma   90.00
#
_symmetry.space_group_name_H-M   'P 1'
#
loop_
_entity.id
_entity.type
_entity.pdbx_description
1 polymer ?
#
loop_
_entity_poly.entity_id
_entity_poly.type
_entity_poly.pdbx_seq_one_letter_code
_entity_poly.pdbx_strand_id
1 'polypeptide(L)'
;MERHKHHSLLHFLDRSQHSAHVYLEALQAIEQKLRACHEWPDELPRMENPEFLNMMLLDGCFLLELHRTKEDCDTTGYADDDSVFGPTRADFFADNMIHDLMLLENQIPLLVLRTLLGERLPGRRGA
;
A
#
# COMPACT_ATOMS: atom_id res chain seq x y z
N MET A 1 -12.83 -3.95 3.39
CA MET A 1 -11.47 -3.37 3.29
C MET A 1 -10.46 -4.30 2.64
N GLU A 2 -10.22 -5.52 3.13
CA GLU A 2 -9.18 -6.41 2.56
C GLU A 2 -9.33 -6.70 1.05
N ARG A 3 -10.56 -6.90 0.57
CA ARG A 3 -10.82 -7.10 -0.88
C ARG A 3 -10.35 -5.91 -1.73
N HIS A 4 -10.54 -4.68 -1.27
CA HIS A 4 -10.08 -3.48 -1.98
C HIS A 4 -8.57 -3.35 -1.94
N LYS A 5 -7.91 -3.79 -0.85
CA LYS A 5 -6.46 -3.88 -0.79
C LYS A 5 -5.91 -4.86 -1.83
N HIS A 6 -6.47 -6.06 -1.92
CA HIS A 6 -6.07 -7.04 -2.95
C HIS A 6 -6.31 -6.54 -4.37
N HIS A 7 -7.45 -5.88 -4.61
CA HIS A 7 -7.75 -5.30 -5.92
C HIS A 7 -6.75 -4.20 -6.28
N SER A 8 -6.41 -3.33 -5.32
CA SER A 8 -5.41 -2.28 -5.51
C SER A 8 -4.01 -2.82 -5.79
N LEU A 9 -3.63 -3.93 -5.15
CA LEU A 9 -2.37 -4.60 -5.43
C LEU A 9 -2.33 -5.09 -6.88
N LEU A 10 -3.38 -5.72 -7.38
CA LEU A 10 -3.44 -6.19 -8.77
C LEU A 10 -3.31 -5.03 -9.76
N HIS A 11 -4.06 -3.95 -9.55
CA HIS A 11 -3.95 -2.74 -10.38
C HIS A 11 -2.57 -2.10 -10.32
N PHE A 12 -1.96 -2.03 -9.15
CA PHE A 12 -0.61 -1.50 -8.97
C PHE A 12 0.44 -2.35 -9.71
N LEU A 13 0.35 -3.68 -9.61
CA LEU A 13 1.27 -4.60 -10.29
C LEU A 13 1.11 -4.54 -11.81
N ASP A 14 -0.13 -4.54 -12.30
CA ASP A 14 -0.43 -4.39 -13.73
C ASP A 14 0.17 -3.09 -14.29
N ARG A 15 -0.03 -1.97 -13.60
CA ARG A 15 0.49 -0.68 -14.07
C ARG A 15 2.00 -0.54 -13.94
N SER A 16 2.58 -1.10 -12.90
CA SER A 16 4.03 -1.07 -12.71
C SER A 16 4.77 -1.98 -13.67
N GLN A 17 4.09 -2.97 -14.27
CA GLN A 17 4.69 -4.02 -15.11
C GLN A 17 5.78 -4.83 -14.38
N HIS A 18 5.71 -4.87 -13.04
CA HIS A 18 6.60 -5.67 -12.19
C HIS A 18 5.79 -6.71 -11.44
N SER A 19 6.40 -7.86 -11.16
CA SER A 19 5.77 -8.88 -10.32
C SER A 19 5.83 -8.48 -8.85
N ALA A 20 4.91 -9.01 -8.04
CA ALA A 20 4.93 -8.83 -6.59
C ALA A 20 6.28 -9.21 -5.96
N HIS A 21 6.96 -10.21 -6.54
CA HIS A 21 8.26 -10.69 -6.07
C HIS A 21 9.32 -9.59 -6.06
N VAL A 22 9.37 -8.75 -7.09
CA VAL A 22 10.33 -7.64 -7.18
C VAL A 22 10.15 -6.67 -6.01
N TYR A 23 8.90 -6.38 -5.63
CA TYR A 23 8.59 -5.52 -4.50
C TYR A 23 8.89 -6.19 -3.16
N LEU A 24 8.60 -7.49 -3.03
CA LEU A 24 8.92 -8.25 -1.83
C LEU A 24 10.43 -8.29 -1.58
N GLU A 25 11.25 -8.51 -2.61
CA GLU A 25 12.71 -8.45 -2.48
C GLU A 25 13.19 -7.05 -2.05
N ALA A 26 12.61 -6.00 -2.63
CA ALA A 26 12.95 -4.62 -2.26
C ALA A 26 12.57 -4.29 -0.80
N LEU A 27 11.41 -4.77 -0.33
CA LEU A 27 10.97 -4.61 1.05
C LEU A 27 11.80 -5.47 2.00
N GLN A 28 12.17 -6.68 1.60
CA GLN A 28 13.04 -7.57 2.38
C GLN A 28 14.41 -6.92 2.65
N ALA A 29 14.98 -6.23 1.66
CA ALA A 29 16.25 -5.52 1.81
C ALA A 29 16.22 -4.39 2.87
N ILE A 30 15.03 -3.89 3.22
CA ILE A 30 14.83 -2.84 4.21
C ILE A 30 14.05 -3.30 5.44
N GLU A 31 13.72 -4.60 5.55
CA GLU A 31 12.87 -5.17 6.59
C GLU A 31 13.31 -4.77 8.00
N GLN A 32 14.62 -4.84 8.28
CA GLN A 32 15.16 -4.47 9.59
C GLN A 32 14.86 -3.01 9.96
N LYS A 33 14.90 -2.10 8.96
CA LYS A 33 14.54 -0.69 9.15
C LYS A 33 13.04 -0.52 9.32
N LEU A 34 12.23 -1.27 8.57
CA LEU A 34 10.77 -1.27 8.69
C LEU A 34 10.35 -1.72 10.10
N ARG A 35 10.93 -2.80 10.60
CA ARG A 35 10.68 -3.31 11.95
C ARG A 35 11.14 -2.34 13.03
N ALA A 36 12.27 -1.64 12.83
CA ALA A 36 12.73 -0.62 13.76
C ALA A 36 11.83 0.64 13.79
N CYS A 37 11.04 0.89 12.74
CA CYS A 37 10.07 1.99 12.70
C CYS A 37 8.75 1.64 13.40
N HIS A 38 8.48 0.37 13.71
CA HIS A 38 7.31 -0.04 14.47
C HIS A 38 7.72 -0.34 15.91
N GLU A 39 7.12 0.37 16.86
CA GLU A 39 7.11 -0.06 18.27
C GLU A 39 6.19 -1.27 18.38
N TRP A 40 6.75 -2.46 18.18
CA TRP A 40 6.04 -3.69 18.49
C TRP A 40 6.04 -3.91 20.00
N PRO A 41 4.87 -4.16 20.61
CA PRO A 41 4.82 -4.62 21.99
C PRO A 41 5.69 -5.89 22.12
N ASP A 42 6.61 -5.92 23.09
CA ASP A 42 7.45 -7.10 23.39
C ASP A 42 6.63 -8.37 23.69
N GLU A 43 5.33 -8.20 23.98
CA GLU A 43 4.38 -9.26 24.33
C GLU A 43 3.74 -9.96 23.12
N LEU A 44 3.89 -9.42 21.91
CA LEU A 44 3.36 -10.04 20.70
C LEU A 44 4.44 -10.92 20.03
N PRO A 45 4.10 -12.16 19.63
CA PRO A 45 5.02 -12.96 18.84
C PRO A 45 5.39 -12.20 17.57
N ARG A 46 6.70 -12.08 17.31
CA ARG A 46 7.19 -11.44 16.08
C ARG A 46 6.57 -12.18 14.89
N MET A 47 5.79 -11.45 14.10
CA MET A 47 5.18 -11.95 12.88
C MET A 47 6.26 -12.55 11.97
N GLU A 48 5.94 -13.64 11.27
CA GLU A 48 6.90 -14.24 10.36
C GLU A 48 7.27 -13.26 9.25
N ASN A 49 8.52 -13.34 8.79
CA ASN A 49 9.04 -12.45 7.75
C ASN A 49 8.12 -12.35 6.50
N PRO A 50 7.66 -13.46 5.89
CA PRO A 50 6.82 -13.37 4.70
C PRO A 50 5.46 -12.71 4.96
N GLU A 51 4.85 -12.96 6.12
CA GLU A 51 3.55 -12.37 6.47
C GLU A 51 3.67 -10.85 6.67
N PHE A 52 4.72 -10.42 7.37
CA PHE A 52 5.01 -9.00 7.57
C PHE A 52 5.24 -8.26 6.25
N LEU A 53 6.07 -8.81 5.36
CA LEU A 53 6.36 -8.16 4.08
C LEU A 53 5.15 -8.14 3.15
N ASN A 54 4.33 -9.20 3.16
CA ASN A 54 3.08 -9.23 2.40
C ASN A 54 2.09 -8.18 2.90
N MET A 55 1.96 -8.02 4.23
CA MET A 55 1.13 -6.98 4.82
C MET A 55 1.61 -5.59 4.40
N MET A 56 2.91 -5.31 4.52
CA MET A 56 3.51 -4.03 4.10
C MET A 56 3.32 -3.74 2.62
N LEU A 57 3.44 -4.75 1.75
CA LEU A 57 3.20 -4.62 0.32
C LEU A 57 1.72 -4.29 0.04
N LEU A 58 0.82 -5.08 0.62
CA LEU A 58 -0.62 -4.96 0.40
C LEU A 58 -1.14 -3.59 0.87
N ASP A 59 -0.77 -3.20 2.08
CA ASP A 59 -1.18 -1.92 2.67
C ASP A 59 -0.54 -0.74 1.94
N GLY A 60 0.74 -0.87 1.55
CA GLY A 60 1.47 0.17 0.84
C GLY A 60 0.90 0.43 -0.56
N CYS A 61 0.58 -0.63 -1.31
CA CYS A 61 -0.09 -0.52 -2.60
C CYS A 61 -1.47 0.13 -2.47
N PHE A 62 -2.22 -0.24 -1.43
CA PHE A 62 -3.52 0.36 -1.16
C PHE A 62 -3.42 1.87 -0.93
N LEU A 63 -2.49 2.34 -0.08
CA LEU A 63 -2.29 3.77 0.15
C LEU A 63 -1.82 4.52 -1.11
N LEU A 64 -0.95 3.92 -1.91
CA LEU A 64 -0.47 4.54 -3.15
C LEU A 64 -1.59 4.68 -4.18
N GLU A 65 -2.40 3.65 -4.36
CA GLU A 65 -3.56 3.73 -5.26
C GLU A 65 -4.61 4.71 -4.73
N LEU A 66 -4.85 4.74 -3.42
CA LEU A 66 -5.76 5.70 -2.79
C LEU A 66 -5.30 7.16 -2.96
N HIS A 67 -3.99 7.41 -2.85
CA HIS A 67 -3.42 8.73 -3.08
C HIS A 67 -3.54 9.13 -4.55
N ARG A 68 -3.20 8.20 -5.45
CA ARG A 68 -3.25 8.44 -6.89
C ARG A 68 -4.65 8.74 -7.38
N THR A 69 -5.65 7.93 -7.00
CA THR A 69 -7.03 8.18 -7.45
C THR A 69 -7.57 9.50 -6.91
N LYS A 70 -7.02 10.02 -5.81
CA LYS A 70 -7.30 11.37 -5.32
C LYS A 70 -6.70 12.48 -6.19
N GLU A 71 -5.50 12.32 -6.69
CA GLU A 71 -4.85 13.31 -7.55
C GLU A 71 -5.39 13.27 -8.98
N ASP A 72 -5.72 12.07 -9.49
CA ASP A 72 -6.11 11.83 -10.87
C ASP A 72 -7.44 11.07 -10.93
N CYS A 73 -8.55 11.82 -10.81
CA CYS A 73 -9.91 11.28 -10.75
C CYS A 73 -10.38 10.66 -12.08
N ASP A 74 -9.77 11.03 -13.20
CA ASP A 74 -10.27 10.70 -14.55
C ASP A 74 -9.53 9.51 -15.19
N THR A 75 -8.35 9.11 -14.68
CA THR A 75 -7.55 7.99 -15.21
C THR A 75 -7.20 6.92 -14.17
N THR A 76 -8.13 6.67 -13.26
CA THR A 76 -7.93 5.68 -12.19
C THR A 76 -7.86 4.25 -12.73
N GLY A 77 -8.56 3.94 -13.83
CA GLY A 77 -8.67 2.56 -14.35
C GLY A 77 -9.56 1.66 -13.49
N TYR A 78 -10.23 2.21 -12.47
CA TYR A 78 -11.29 1.54 -11.70
C TYR A 78 -12.65 1.90 -12.29
N ALA A 79 -13.65 1.07 -12.02
CA ALA A 79 -15.02 1.32 -12.46
C ALA A 79 -15.65 2.52 -11.71
N ASP A 80 -16.57 3.23 -12.37
CA ASP A 80 -17.23 4.40 -11.79
C ASP A 80 -18.08 4.08 -10.54
N ASP A 81 -18.53 2.82 -10.42
CA ASP A 81 -19.25 2.29 -9.26
C ASP A 81 -18.36 1.78 -8.13
N ASP A 82 -17.02 1.82 -8.27
CA ASP A 82 -16.11 1.43 -7.19
C ASP A 82 -16.21 2.45 -6.04
N SER A 83 -16.68 1.98 -4.89
CA SER A 83 -16.92 2.82 -3.72
C SER A 83 -15.64 3.39 -3.09
N VAL A 84 -14.47 2.85 -3.42
CA VAL A 84 -13.18 3.21 -2.81
C VAL A 84 -12.31 4.02 -3.76
N PHE A 85 -12.21 3.58 -5.01
CA PHE A 85 -11.32 4.15 -6.02
C PHE A 85 -12.05 4.91 -7.12
N GLY A 86 -13.38 4.80 -7.19
CA GLY A 86 -14.21 5.49 -8.15
C GLY A 86 -14.42 6.98 -7.84
N PRO A 87 -15.05 7.72 -8.75
CA PRO A 87 -15.35 9.14 -8.58
C PRO A 87 -16.32 9.42 -7.41
N THR A 88 -17.13 8.43 -7.03
CA THR A 88 -18.13 8.53 -5.94
C THR A 88 -17.58 8.09 -4.57
N ARG A 89 -16.27 8.19 -4.34
CA ARG A 89 -15.61 7.78 -3.07
C ARG A 89 -15.81 8.73 -1.89
N ALA A 90 -16.61 9.79 -2.03
CA ALA A 90 -16.87 10.76 -0.96
C ALA A 90 -17.49 10.09 0.28
N ASP A 91 -18.39 9.13 0.08
CA ASP A 91 -19.02 8.36 1.15
C ASP A 91 -18.01 7.45 1.88
N PHE A 92 -17.04 6.91 1.16
CA PHE A 92 -15.97 6.07 1.73
C PHE A 92 -15.03 6.84 2.67
N PHE A 93 -14.71 8.10 2.33
CA PHE A 93 -13.89 8.95 3.22
C PHE A 93 -14.70 9.59 4.36
N ALA A 94 -16.02 9.74 4.20
CA ALA A 94 -16.90 10.28 5.22
C ALA A 94 -17.16 9.30 6.37
N ASP A 95 -17.19 7.99 6.08
CA ASP A 95 -17.55 6.95 7.05
C ASP A 95 -16.31 6.32 7.69
N ASN A 96 -15.77 6.97 8.73
CA ASN A 96 -14.80 6.43 9.71
C ASN A 96 -13.43 5.92 9.19
N MET A 97 -13.22 5.77 7.89
CA MET A 97 -11.99 5.16 7.37
C MET A 97 -10.76 6.06 7.50
N ILE A 98 -10.91 7.39 7.50
CA ILE A 98 -9.80 8.29 7.84
C ILE A 98 -9.33 8.02 9.27
N HIS A 99 -10.26 7.75 10.19
CA HIS A 99 -9.92 7.39 11.56
C HIS A 99 -9.19 6.05 11.59
N ASP A 100 -9.66 5.04 10.85
CA ASP A 100 -8.96 3.75 10.74
C ASP A 100 -7.56 3.92 10.15
N LEU A 101 -7.39 4.71 9.08
CA LEU A 101 -6.07 5.01 8.51
C LEU A 101 -5.15 5.79 9.47
N MET A 102 -5.72 6.54 10.43
CA MET A 102 -4.97 7.26 11.47
C MET A 102 -4.71 6.44 12.74
N LEU A 103 -5.31 5.25 12.90
CA LEU A 103 -4.99 4.37 14.03
C LEU A 103 -3.53 3.92 13.93
N LEU A 104 -2.86 3.85 15.10
CA LEU A 104 -1.44 3.48 15.21
C LEU A 104 -1.14 2.12 14.54
N GLU A 105 -2.11 1.22 14.54
CA GLU A 105 -2.04 -0.11 13.93
C GLU A 105 -2.02 -0.09 12.39
N ASN A 106 -2.55 0.96 11.75
CA ASN A 106 -2.56 1.13 10.30
C ASN A 106 -1.44 2.06 9.80
N GLN A 107 -0.49 2.43 10.66
CA GLN A 107 0.65 3.23 10.24
C GLN A 107 1.60 2.43 9.37
N ILE A 108 1.64 2.76 8.09
CA ILE A 108 2.68 2.26 7.18
C ILE A 108 3.88 3.20 7.28
N PRO A 109 5.10 2.68 7.52
CA PRO A 109 6.29 3.50 7.47
C PRO A 109 6.43 4.15 6.08
N LEU A 110 6.68 5.45 6.03
CA LEU A 110 6.92 6.19 4.76
C LEU A 110 7.99 5.51 3.89
N LEU A 111 8.92 4.80 4.53
CA LEU A 111 9.95 4.01 3.87
C LEU A 111 9.39 2.91 2.95
N VAL A 112 8.25 2.29 3.29
CA VAL A 112 7.54 1.33 2.44
C VAL A 112 7.08 2.04 1.16
N LEU A 113 6.36 3.15 1.30
CA LEU A 113 5.82 3.91 0.16
C LEU A 113 6.92 4.36 -0.80
N ARG A 114 8.03 4.87 -0.26
CA ARG A 114 9.22 5.25 -1.05
C ARG A 114 9.83 4.08 -1.82
N THR A 115 9.87 2.91 -1.20
CA THR A 115 10.40 1.70 -1.82
C THR A 115 9.49 1.23 -2.96
N LEU A 116 8.18 1.22 -2.73
CA LEU A 116 7.17 0.86 -3.74
C LEU A 116 7.11 1.87 -4.91
N LEU A 117 7.33 3.16 -4.65
CA LEU A 117 7.39 4.21 -5.67
C LEU A 117 8.64 4.12 -6.55
N GLY A 118 9.63 3.31 -6.19
CA GLY A 118 10.77 3.00 -7.05
C GLY A 118 12.06 3.77 -6.72
N GLU A 119 12.18 4.41 -5.55
CA GLU A 119 13.49 4.93 -5.10
C GLU A 119 14.58 3.82 -5.05
N ARG A 120 14.17 2.54 -5.06
CA ARG A 120 15.06 1.37 -4.96
C ARG A 120 14.82 0.31 -6.04
N LEU A 121 13.95 0.55 -7.02
CA LEU A 121 13.61 -0.44 -8.04
C LEU A 121 14.42 -0.22 -9.32
N PRO A 122 15.01 -1.26 -9.92
CA PRO A 122 15.69 -1.12 -11.19
C PRO A 122 14.68 -0.81 -12.30
N GLY A 123 14.80 0.37 -12.94
CA GLY A 123 14.17 0.63 -14.23
C GLY A 123 12.86 1.42 -14.25
N ARG A 124 12.42 2.04 -13.15
CA ARG A 124 11.22 2.88 -13.18
C ARG A 124 11.51 4.23 -13.87
N ARG A 125 11.34 4.29 -15.20
CA ARG A 125 11.18 5.58 -15.90
C ARG A 125 9.86 6.18 -15.44
N GLY A 126 9.93 7.34 -14.80
CA GLY A 126 8.77 8.17 -14.55
C GLY A 126 8.02 8.40 -15.87
N ALA A 127 6.70 8.21 -15.81
CA ALA A 127 5.80 8.84 -16.77
C ALA A 127 5.76 10.34 -16.48
#